data_AF-A0A4Q6FNH4-F1
#
_entry.id   AF-A0A4Q6FNH4-F1
#
_cell.length_a   1.000
_cell.length_b   1.000
_cell.length_c   1.000
_cell.angle_alpha   90.00
_cell.angle_beta   90.00
_cell.angle_gamma   90.00
#
_symmetry.space_group_name_H-M   'P 1'
#
loop_
_entity.id
_entity.type
_entity.pdbx_description
1 polymer ?
#
loop_
_entity_poly.entity_id
_entity_poly.type
_entity_poly.pdbx_seq_one_letter_code
_entity_poly.pdbx_strand_id
1 'polypeptide(L)'
;MKRSMALSSAAVAVLTSSVAFAQDAAVAGQGNQAVGGGLVAIGAALAIGLAALGGTLGQGRAADAALSGIARNPTAADKVFTPMIIALALIEFQAIMGFIIAYLISARA
;
A
#
# COMPACT_ATOMS: atom_id res chain seq x y z
N MET A 1 -1.92 -27.59 17.76
CA MET A 1 -2.12 -26.71 18.93
C MET A 1 -1.25 -25.44 18.89
N LYS A 2 0.08 -25.53 18.68
CA LYS A 2 0.99 -24.36 18.66
C LYS A 2 0.64 -23.28 17.62
N ARG A 3 0.17 -23.69 16.42
CA ARG A 3 -0.24 -22.76 15.34
C ARG A 3 -1.55 -22.01 15.61
N SER A 4 -2.48 -22.63 16.35
CA SER A 4 -3.77 -22.00 16.71
C SER A 4 -3.58 -20.98 17.86
N MET A 5 -2.67 -21.28 18.78
CA MET A 5 -2.30 -20.39 19.88
C MET A 5 -1.50 -19.17 19.39
N ALA A 6 -0.62 -19.34 18.40
CA ALA A 6 0.10 -18.22 17.75
C ALA A 6 -0.84 -17.28 16.96
N LEU A 7 -1.89 -17.83 16.34
CA LEU A 7 -2.90 -17.04 15.64
C LEU A 7 -3.78 -16.24 16.60
N SER A 8 -4.12 -16.81 17.76
CA SER A 8 -4.88 -16.10 18.81
C SER A 8 -4.07 -14.99 19.47
N SER A 9 -2.78 -15.20 19.73
CA SER A 9 -1.93 -14.15 20.29
C SER A 9 -1.72 -12.98 19.32
N ALA A 10 -1.62 -13.27 18.02
CA ALA A 10 -1.56 -12.24 16.99
C ALA A 10 -2.88 -11.45 16.89
N ALA A 11 -4.03 -12.13 16.97
CA ALA A 11 -5.34 -11.49 16.97
C ALA A 11 -5.56 -10.61 18.22
N VAL A 12 -5.12 -11.06 19.40
CA VAL A 12 -5.19 -10.27 20.64
C VAL A 12 -4.29 -9.04 20.55
N ALA A 13 -3.06 -9.16 20.03
CA ALA A 13 -2.17 -8.01 19.84
C ALA A 13 -2.72 -6.96 18.85
N VAL A 14 -3.43 -7.40 17.80
CA VAL A 14 -4.13 -6.53 16.85
C VAL A 14 -5.36 -5.87 17.48
N LEU A 15 -6.07 -6.55 18.37
CA LEU A 15 -7.23 -5.98 19.07
C LEU A 15 -6.79 -4.99 20.16
N THR A 16 -5.73 -5.27 20.92
CA THR A 16 -5.20 -4.38 21.95
C THR A 16 -4.47 -3.15 21.40
N SER A 17 -4.17 -3.10 20.10
CA SER A 17 -3.59 -1.91 19.47
C SER A 17 -4.64 -0.84 19.13
N SER A 18 -5.94 -1.20 19.10
CA SER A 18 -7.01 -0.22 18.88
C SER A 18 -7.26 0.69 20.09
N VAL A 19 -6.95 0.23 21.32
CA VAL A 19 -7.05 1.06 22.54
C VAL A 19 -5.90 2.07 22.70
N ALA A 20 -4.85 2.00 21.87
CA ALA A 20 -3.77 2.98 21.86
C ALA A 20 -4.08 4.23 21.00
N PHE A 21 -5.13 4.22 20.18
CA PHE A 21 -5.53 5.35 19.31
C PHE A 21 -6.58 6.28 19.92
N ALA A 22 -6.90 6.13 21.21
CA ALA A 22 -7.89 6.95 21.92
C ALA A 22 -7.28 7.97 22.90
N GLN A 23 -6.01 8.35 22.76
CA GLN A 23 -5.41 9.40 23.60
C GLN A 23 -5.64 10.78 22.98
N ASP A 24 -6.67 11.42 23.51
CA ASP A 24 -7.19 12.76 23.24
C ASP A 24 -6.15 13.90 23.36
N ALA A 25 -6.15 14.77 22.35
CA ALA A 25 -5.92 16.23 22.28
C ALA A 25 -5.13 17.05 23.35
N ALA A 26 -4.32 16.49 24.26
CA ALA A 26 -3.77 17.26 25.40
C ALA A 26 -2.26 17.16 25.66
N VAL A 27 -1.42 16.85 24.67
CA VAL A 27 0.05 17.06 24.78
C VAL A 27 0.55 17.85 23.59
N ALA A 28 0.27 19.14 23.61
CA ALA A 28 1.06 20.11 22.88
C ALA A 28 2.46 20.17 23.51
N GLY A 29 3.48 19.79 22.74
CA GLY A 29 4.88 20.15 23.02
C GLY A 29 5.76 19.02 23.56
N GLN A 30 6.72 18.61 22.72
CA GLN A 30 8.04 18.08 23.08
C GLN A 30 8.09 16.90 24.07
N GLY A 31 7.97 15.68 23.52
CA GLY A 31 8.43 14.47 24.20
C GLY A 31 8.79 13.39 23.18
N ASN A 32 10.08 13.10 23.01
CA ASN A 32 10.62 11.96 22.24
C ASN A 32 10.58 12.01 20.69
N GLN A 33 11.05 13.11 20.09
CA GLN A 33 11.12 13.30 18.62
C GLN A 33 11.95 12.25 17.86
N ALA A 34 12.93 11.59 18.49
CA ALA A 34 13.76 10.56 17.84
C ALA A 34 13.02 9.22 17.66
N VAL A 35 12.20 8.82 18.64
CA VAL A 35 11.38 7.59 18.54
C VAL A 35 10.15 7.82 17.69
N GLY A 36 9.53 9.01 17.80
CA GLY A 36 8.41 9.42 16.94
C GLY A 36 8.80 9.48 15.46
N GLY A 37 9.92 10.12 15.12
CA GLY A 37 10.40 10.22 13.73
C GLY A 37 10.72 8.86 13.10
N GLY A 38 11.34 7.95 13.87
CA GLY A 38 11.63 6.59 13.39
C GLY A 38 10.37 5.78 13.08
N LEU A 39 9.35 5.85 13.95
CA LEU A 39 8.07 5.17 13.72
C LEU A 39 7.29 5.78 12.56
N VAL A 40 7.35 7.11 12.37
CA VAL A 40 6.76 7.78 11.20
C VAL A 40 7.43 7.31 9.91
N ALA A 41 8.76 7.23 9.86
CA ALA A 41 9.48 6.76 8.68
C ALA A 41 9.09 5.31 8.30
N ILE A 42 8.94 4.43 9.30
CA ILE A 42 8.47 3.05 9.09
C ILE A 42 7.02 3.04 8.58
N GLY A 43 6.14 3.84 9.18
CA GLY A 43 4.74 3.97 8.75
C GLY A 43 4.62 4.44 7.29
N ALA A 44 5.39 5.47 6.91
CA ALA A 44 5.43 5.98 5.54
C ALA A 44 5.95 4.93 4.54
N ALA A 45 7.04 4.23 4.88
CA ALA A 45 7.62 3.18 4.04
C ALA A 45 6.66 2.00 3.84
N LEU A 46 5.94 1.59 4.90
CA LEU A 46 4.95 0.52 4.82
C LEU A 46 3.73 0.93 3.98
N ALA A 47 3.25 2.16 4.13
CA ALA A 47 2.08 2.65 3.37
C ALA A 47 2.33 2.59 1.85
N ILE A 48 3.45 3.15 1.37
CA ILE A 48 3.79 3.10 -0.05
C ILE A 48 4.24 1.71 -0.50
N GLY A 49 5.02 1.00 0.32
CA GLY A 49 5.53 -0.33 -0.01
C GLY A 49 4.42 -1.35 -0.23
N LEU A 50 3.42 -1.39 0.66
CA LEU A 50 2.27 -2.30 0.52
C LEU A 50 1.37 -1.92 -0.66
N ALA A 51 1.18 -0.62 -0.92
CA ALA A 51 0.45 -0.16 -2.10
C ALA A 51 1.14 -0.58 -3.41
N ALA A 52 2.47 -0.42 -3.47
CA ALA A 52 3.28 -0.79 -4.63
C ALA A 52 3.27 -2.30 -4.91
N LEU A 53 3.25 -3.14 -3.86
CA LEU A 53 3.14 -4.60 -4.03
C LEU A 53 1.85 -4.99 -4.78
N GLY A 54 0.70 -4.44 -4.38
CA GLY A 54 -0.56 -4.71 -5.08
C GLY A 54 -0.55 -4.20 -6.52
N GLY A 55 -0.05 -2.98 -6.73
CA GLY A 55 0.00 -2.33 -8.04
C GLY A 55 0.85 -3.10 -9.05
N THR A 56 2.09 -3.42 -8.67
CA THR A 56 3.05 -4.10 -9.56
C THR A 56 2.60 -5.51 -9.96
N LEU A 57 1.97 -6.27 -9.05
CA LEU A 57 1.38 -7.57 -9.39
C LEU A 57 0.25 -7.44 -10.42
N GLY A 58 -0.63 -6.45 -10.27
CA GLY A 58 -1.71 -6.20 -11.22
C GLY A 58 -1.18 -5.75 -12.58
N GLN A 59 -0.26 -4.78 -12.59
CA GLN A 59 0.31 -4.20 -13.81
C GLN A 59 1.09 -5.23 -14.62
N GLY A 60 1.90 -6.06 -13.96
CA GLY A 60 2.67 -7.12 -14.63
C GLY A 60 1.77 -8.12 -15.36
N ARG A 61 0.66 -8.52 -14.74
CA ARG A 61 -0.29 -9.44 -15.38
C ARG A 61 -1.09 -8.79 -16.50
N ALA A 62 -1.48 -7.52 -16.35
CA ALA A 62 -2.16 -6.78 -17.41
C ALA A 62 -1.25 -6.60 -18.64
N ALA A 63 0.03 -6.28 -18.41
CA ALA A 63 1.02 -6.15 -19.47
C ALA A 63 1.28 -7.49 -20.18
N ASP A 64 1.47 -8.58 -19.44
CA ASP A 64 1.67 -9.92 -20.01
C ASP A 64 0.47 -10.36 -20.87
N ALA A 65 -0.75 -10.17 -20.37
CA ALA A 65 -1.97 -10.48 -21.12
C ALA A 65 -2.09 -9.66 -22.41
N ALA A 66 -1.77 -8.37 -22.36
CA ALA A 66 -1.79 -7.50 -23.52
C ALA A 66 -0.72 -7.91 -24.56
N LEU A 67 0.52 -8.10 -24.14
CA LEU A 67 1.63 -8.48 -25.01
C LEU A 67 1.43 -9.86 -25.64
N SER A 68 0.95 -10.85 -24.88
CA SER A 68 0.61 -12.17 -25.39
C SER A 68 -0.55 -12.12 -26.39
N GLY A 69 -1.56 -11.29 -26.13
CA GLY A 69 -2.65 -11.03 -27.06
C GLY A 69 -2.18 -10.44 -28.38
N ILE A 70 -1.29 -9.44 -28.33
CA ILE A 70 -0.70 -8.80 -29.52
C ILE A 70 0.21 -9.77 -30.27
N ALA A 71 1.01 -10.58 -29.57
CA ALA A 71 1.87 -11.58 -30.19
C ALA A 71 1.07 -12.64 -30.99
N ARG A 72 -0.13 -13.00 -30.50
CA ARG A 72 -1.04 -13.94 -31.18
C ARG A 72 -1.84 -13.29 -32.32
N ASN A 73 -2.12 -12.00 -32.24
CA ASN A 73 -2.82 -11.25 -33.28
C ASN A 73 -2.25 -9.82 -33.40
N PRO A 74 -1.21 -9.62 -34.23
CA PRO A 74 -0.54 -8.33 -34.36
C PRO A 74 -1.46 -7.20 -34.83
N THR A 75 -2.46 -7.51 -35.66
CA THR A 75 -3.45 -6.55 -36.17
C THR A 75 -4.39 -6.00 -35.08
N ALA A 76 -4.43 -6.63 -33.91
CA ALA A 76 -5.22 -6.17 -32.77
C ALA A 76 -4.48 -5.17 -31.86
N ALA A 77 -3.21 -4.85 -32.14
CA ALA A 77 -2.38 -3.97 -31.31
C ALA A 77 -3.09 -2.66 -30.90
N ASP A 78 -3.62 -1.93 -31.88
CA ASP A 78 -4.30 -0.65 -31.62
C ASP A 78 -5.58 -0.80 -30.78
N LYS A 79 -6.27 -1.94 -30.93
CA LYS A 79 -7.49 -2.26 -30.18
C LYS A 79 -7.21 -2.69 -28.75
N VAL A 80 -6.02 -3.23 -28.48
CA VAL A 80 -5.57 -3.66 -27.15
C VAL A 80 -4.93 -2.52 -26.37
N PHE A 81 -4.26 -1.58 -27.06
CA PHE A 81 -3.51 -0.50 -26.42
C PHE A 81 -4.37 0.38 -25.51
N THR A 82 -5.48 0.91 -26.01
CA THR A 82 -6.37 1.79 -25.23
C THR A 82 -6.92 1.11 -23.96
N PRO A 83 -7.57 -0.08 -24.02
CA PRO A 83 -8.04 -0.74 -22.81
C PRO A 83 -6.90 -1.16 -21.86
N MET A 84 -5.71 -1.51 -22.38
CA MET A 84 -4.54 -1.77 -21.56
C MET A 84 -4.14 -0.54 -20.73
N ILE A 85 -4.03 0.64 -21.36
CA ILE A 85 -3.67 1.88 -20.66
C ILE A 85 -4.73 2.24 -19.62
N ILE A 86 -6.02 2.07 -19.93
CA ILE A 86 -7.11 2.31 -18.96
C ILE A 86 -6.97 1.38 -17.75
N ALA A 87 -6.71 0.09 -17.97
CA ALA A 87 -6.51 -0.88 -16.88
C ALA A 87 -5.28 -0.51 -16.03
N LEU A 88 -4.16 -0.16 -16.67
CA LEU A 88 -2.94 0.26 -15.97
C LEU A 88 -3.16 1.54 -15.15
N ALA A 89 -3.89 2.52 -15.70
CA ALA A 89 -4.20 3.77 -15.00
C ALA A 89 -5.09 3.55 -13.76
N LEU A 90 -6.06 2.63 -13.84
CA LEU A 90 -6.90 2.28 -12.70
C LEU A 90 -6.10 1.57 -11.59
N ILE A 91 -5.13 0.74 -11.96
CA ILE A 91 -4.23 0.11 -10.98
C ILE A 91 -3.30 1.15 -10.36
N GLU A 92 -2.82 2.11 -11.15
CA GLU A 92 -1.92 3.17 -10.68
C GLU A 92 -2.59 4.11 -9.66
N PHE A 93 -3.90 4.31 -9.72
CA PHE A 93 -4.64 5.11 -8.73
C PHE A 93 -4.38 4.62 -7.29
N GLN A 94 -4.26 3.31 -7.08
CA GLN A 94 -3.93 2.74 -5.77
C GLN A 94 -2.52 3.14 -5.29
N ALA A 95 -1.53 3.14 -6.19
CA ALA A 95 -0.17 3.55 -5.87
C ALA A 95 -0.11 5.03 -5.47
N ILE A 96 -0.86 5.88 -6.18
CA ILE A 96 -0.98 7.31 -5.86
C ILE A 96 -1.62 7.51 -4.48
N MET A 97 -2.66 6.76 -4.13
CA MET A 97 -3.26 6.85 -2.79
C MET A 97 -2.26 6.45 -1.69
N GLY A 98 -1.49 5.38 -1.90
CA GLY A 98 -0.41 4.99 -0.98
C GLY A 98 0.66 6.08 -0.82
N PHE A 99 1.04 6.73 -1.92
CA PHE A 99 2.01 7.83 -1.91
C PHE A 99 1.48 9.05 -1.16
N ILE A 100 0.23 9.44 -1.39
CA ILE A 100 -0.40 10.56 -0.68
C ILE A 100 -0.42 10.30 0.82
N ILE A 101 -0.79 9.09 1.26
CA ILE A 101 -0.80 8.73 2.68
C ILE A 101 0.62 8.79 3.27
N ALA A 102 1.60 8.19 2.59
CA ALA A 102 3.00 8.23 3.02
C ALA A 102 3.54 9.67 3.12
N TYR A 103 3.20 10.51 2.14
CA TYR A 103 3.55 11.92 2.12
C TYR A 103 2.89 12.69 3.27
N LEU A 104 1.59 12.51 3.51
CA LEU A 104 0.86 13.20 4.58
C LEU A 104 1.37 12.83 5.98
N ILE A 105 1.80 11.58 6.17
CA ILE A 105 2.39 11.10 7.42
C ILE A 105 3.80 11.69 7.58
N SER A 106 4.64 11.62 6.54
CA SER A 106 6.02 12.12 6.61
C SER A 106 6.12 13.64 6.64
N ALA A 107 5.18 14.38 6.04
CA ALA A 107 5.23 15.83 5.94
C ALA A 107 4.93 16.56 7.26
N ARG A 108 4.40 15.85 8.27
CA ARG A 108 4.08 16.39 9.60
C ARG A 108 5.01 15.90 10.71
N ALA A 109 6.02 15.11 10.36
CA ALA A 109 6.97 14.49 11.28
C ALA A 109 8.14 15.39 11.63
#